data_AF-K0SMZ8-F1
#
_entry.id   AF-K0SMZ8-F1
#
_cell.length_a   1.000
_cell.length_b   1.000
_cell.length_c   1.000
_cell.angle_alpha   90.00
_cell.angle_beta   90.00
_cell.angle_gamma   90.00
#
_symmetry.space_group_name_H-M   'P 1'
#
loop_
_entity.id
_entity.type
_entity.pdbx_description
1 polymer ?
#
loop_
_entity_poly.entity_id
_entity_poly.type
_entity_poly.pdbx_seq_one_letter_code
_entity_poly.pdbx_strand_id
1 'polypeptide(L)'
;MDDKSRLDEKLRHKTLPVGNTALHLAVHNEHKDRLDIVRFMLEKDKALANKIGKWGRTPLHEACASNCLDLQCITAIFQAYPQAIHTTDALERLPIHFLFGCHELRHGYKSHGCLPTKSTQSSVADFLIRQLPYSLSEVEDAYGMKCLSIACLSTQALQKIDIISKRATINYSDATMPLAHICVHGGNVDVFKYI
;
A
#
# COMPACT_ATOMS: atom_id res chain seq x y z
N MET A 1 -9.18 8.95 -16.93
CA MET A 1 -9.75 9.66 -15.76
C MET A 1 -8.67 9.74 -14.71
N ASP A 2 -8.40 10.93 -14.19
CA ASP A 2 -7.38 11.13 -13.16
C ASP A 2 -7.93 10.81 -11.76
N ASP A 3 -7.06 10.28 -10.89
CA ASP A 3 -7.38 9.84 -9.52
C ASP A 3 -8.05 10.97 -8.71
N LYS A 4 -7.73 12.24 -9.03
CA LYS A 4 -8.24 13.44 -8.37
C LYS A 4 -9.72 13.73 -8.67
N SER A 5 -10.15 13.67 -9.94
CA SER A 5 -11.56 13.95 -10.29
C SER A 5 -12.53 12.93 -9.70
N ARG A 6 -12.14 11.66 -9.64
CA ARG A 6 -12.94 10.59 -9.02
C ARG A 6 -12.91 10.62 -7.49
N LEU A 7 -11.76 10.98 -6.90
CA LEU A 7 -11.68 11.32 -5.49
C LEU A 7 -12.67 12.45 -5.16
N ASP A 8 -12.68 13.53 -5.93
CA ASP A 8 -13.57 14.69 -5.72
C ASP A 8 -15.06 14.31 -5.84
N GLU A 9 -15.42 13.39 -6.75
CA GLU A 9 -16.78 12.85 -6.89
C GLU A 9 -17.19 11.99 -5.67
N LYS A 10 -16.34 11.05 -5.25
CA LYS A 10 -16.63 10.12 -4.14
C LYS A 10 -16.52 10.78 -2.77
N LEU A 11 -15.71 11.84 -2.65
CA LEU A 11 -15.48 12.61 -1.42
C LEU A 11 -16.39 13.83 -1.26
N ARG A 12 -17.25 14.11 -2.26
CA ARG A 12 -18.13 15.29 -2.30
C ARG A 12 -18.97 15.52 -1.04
N HIS A 13 -19.21 14.45 -0.25
CA HIS A 13 -19.98 14.49 1.00
C HIS A 13 -19.23 13.99 2.25
N LYS A 14 -17.94 13.64 2.14
CA LYS A 14 -17.16 13.10 3.28
C LYS A 14 -16.09 14.11 3.69
N THR A 15 -16.29 14.77 4.84
CA THR A 15 -15.33 15.72 5.40
C THR A 15 -14.09 14.97 5.89
N LEU A 16 -13.09 14.81 5.03
CA LEU A 16 -11.81 14.24 5.42
C LEU A 16 -10.90 15.28 6.07
N PRO A 17 -9.97 14.84 6.94
CA PRO A 17 -8.91 15.71 7.43
C PRO A 17 -8.10 16.28 6.27
N VAL A 18 -7.87 17.60 6.32
CA VAL A 18 -7.10 18.33 5.31
C VAL A 18 -5.60 17.99 5.41
N GLY A 19 -5.15 17.46 6.56
CA GLY A 19 -3.74 17.25 6.88
C GLY A 19 -3.42 15.91 7.52
N ASN A 20 -2.12 15.62 7.54
CA ASN A 20 -1.54 14.46 8.20
C ASN A 20 -1.23 14.77 9.66
N THR A 21 -1.35 13.77 10.53
CA THR A 21 -0.94 13.91 11.94
C THR A 21 0.58 13.77 12.07
N ALA A 22 1.11 14.13 13.25
CA ALA A 22 2.53 14.00 13.51
C ALA A 22 3.06 12.56 13.31
N LEU A 23 2.25 11.54 13.66
CA LEU A 23 2.64 10.15 13.44
C LEU A 23 2.74 9.80 11.95
N HIS A 24 1.82 10.28 11.09
CA HIS A 24 1.91 10.07 9.63
C HIS A 24 3.19 10.64 9.03
N LEU A 25 3.64 11.80 9.53
CA LEU A 25 4.89 12.42 9.09
C LEU A 25 6.10 11.65 9.62
N ALA A 26 6.04 11.17 10.87
CA ALA A 26 7.12 10.38 11.47
C ALA A 26 7.38 9.09 10.69
N VAL A 27 6.35 8.37 10.23
CA VAL A 27 6.55 7.12 9.47
C VAL A 27 7.27 7.31 8.13
N HIS A 28 7.09 8.48 7.51
CA HIS A 28 7.76 8.85 6.26
C HIS A 28 9.17 9.41 6.44
N ASN A 29 9.64 9.54 7.68
CA ASN A 29 10.98 10.05 7.93
C ASN A 29 12.05 9.03 7.48
N GLU A 30 13.01 9.48 6.69
CA GLU A 30 14.12 8.64 6.21
C GLU A 30 15.27 8.55 7.24
N HIS A 31 15.17 9.27 8.37
CA HIS A 31 16.18 9.22 9.41
C HIS A 31 16.24 7.87 10.13
N LYS A 32 17.45 7.47 10.52
CA LYS A 32 17.73 6.24 11.27
C LYS A 32 16.93 6.12 12.58
N ASP A 33 16.62 7.25 13.21
CA ASP A 33 15.94 7.33 14.52
C ASP A 33 14.40 7.24 14.38
N ARG A 34 13.87 7.07 13.16
CA ARG A 34 12.42 7.00 12.91
C ARG A 34 11.72 6.00 13.82
N LEU A 35 12.28 4.80 13.95
CA LEU A 35 11.65 3.73 14.73
C LEU A 35 11.46 4.15 16.18
N ASP A 36 12.48 4.79 16.77
CA ASP A 36 12.44 5.27 18.15
C ASP A 36 11.44 6.41 18.31
N ILE A 37 11.38 7.33 17.34
CA ILE A 37 10.38 8.41 17.32
C ILE A 37 8.96 7.82 17.27
N VAL A 38 8.72 6.86 16.37
CA VAL A 38 7.40 6.21 16.22
C VAL A 38 7.01 5.46 17.49
N ARG A 39 7.94 4.70 18.08
CA ARG A 39 7.71 4.00 19.36
C ARG A 39 7.39 4.99 20.48
N PHE A 40 8.21 6.03 20.65
CA PHE A 40 7.99 7.05 21.66
C PHE A 40 6.60 7.71 21.53
N MET A 41 6.19 8.07 20.31
CA MET A 41 4.87 8.65 20.07
C MET A 41 3.74 7.68 20.45
N LEU A 42 3.85 6.41 20.07
CA LEU A 42 2.85 5.39 20.37
C LEU A 42 2.82 4.99 21.86
N GLU A 43 3.95 5.06 22.54
CA GLU A 43 4.04 4.89 23.99
C GLU A 43 3.32 6.01 24.75
N LYS A 44 3.43 7.25 24.26
CA LYS A 44 2.73 8.40 24.85
C LYS A 44 1.25 8.41 24.52
N ASP A 45 0.88 8.09 23.29
CA ASP A 45 -0.51 8.01 22.87
C ASP A 45 -0.72 6.97 21.75
N LYS A 46 -1.24 5.81 22.13
CA LYS A 46 -1.60 4.73 21.18
C LYS A 46 -2.73 5.14 20.23
N ALA A 47 -3.59 6.08 20.61
CA ALA A 47 -4.70 6.52 19.77
C ALA A 47 -4.22 7.20 18.48
N LEU A 48 -2.95 7.65 18.43
CA LEU A 48 -2.33 8.17 17.21
C LEU A 48 -2.35 7.15 16.06
N ALA A 49 -2.28 5.84 16.35
CA ALA A 49 -2.32 4.79 15.34
C ALA A 49 -3.68 4.65 14.62
N ASN A 50 -4.76 5.15 15.22
CA ASN A 50 -6.11 5.15 14.64
C ASN A 50 -6.49 6.50 14.00
N LYS A 51 -5.65 7.53 14.10
CA LYS A 51 -5.99 8.83 13.51
C LYS A 51 -5.95 8.71 12.00
N ILE A 52 -7.02 9.14 11.34
CA ILE A 52 -7.04 9.29 9.89
C ILE A 52 -6.38 10.62 9.50
N GLY A 53 -5.53 10.58 8.49
CA GLY A 53 -4.89 11.73 7.87
C GLY A 53 -5.56 12.08 6.54
N LYS A 54 -4.75 12.63 5.63
CA LYS A 54 -5.22 13.04 4.31
C LYS A 54 -5.71 11.82 3.52
N TRP A 55 -6.80 11.99 2.76
CA TRP A 55 -7.44 10.91 2.00
C TRP A 55 -7.97 9.73 2.84
N GLY A 56 -8.18 9.94 4.15
CA GLY A 56 -8.74 8.92 5.04
C GLY A 56 -7.74 7.81 5.38
N ARG A 57 -6.45 8.04 5.15
CA ARG A 57 -5.40 7.07 5.40
C ARG A 57 -5.05 7.03 6.87
N THR A 58 -4.75 5.84 7.38
CA THR A 58 -4.15 5.67 8.71
C THR A 58 -2.62 5.72 8.62
N PRO A 59 -1.89 5.85 9.74
CA PRO A 59 -0.43 5.77 9.75
C PRO A 59 0.10 4.46 9.17
N LEU A 60 -0.67 3.37 9.26
CA LEU A 60 -0.31 2.08 8.69
C LEU A 60 -0.31 2.10 7.15
N HIS A 61 -1.22 2.85 6.52
CA HIS A 61 -1.21 3.05 5.07
C HIS A 61 0.06 3.77 4.64
N GLU A 62 0.41 4.85 5.34
CA GLU A 62 1.61 5.64 5.02
C GLU A 62 2.91 4.85 5.31
N ALA A 63 2.93 4.02 6.36
CA ALA A 63 4.04 3.11 6.63
C ALA A 63 4.29 2.13 5.46
N CYS A 64 3.21 1.56 4.91
CA CYS A 64 3.29 0.64 3.77
C CYS A 64 3.62 1.35 2.45
N ALA A 65 3.35 2.66 2.36
CA ALA A 65 3.69 3.50 1.21
C ALA A 65 5.12 4.06 1.27
N SER A 66 5.82 3.91 2.40
CA SER A 66 7.14 4.51 2.59
C SER A 66 8.22 3.73 1.83
N ASN A 67 9.10 4.47 1.15
CA ASN A 67 10.29 3.89 0.53
C ASN A 67 11.26 3.33 1.56
N CYS A 68 11.29 3.90 2.76
CA CYS A 68 12.00 3.36 3.91
C CYS A 68 11.19 2.26 4.61
N LEU A 69 10.62 1.30 3.88
CA LEU A 69 9.77 0.27 4.46
C LEU A 69 10.48 -0.48 5.61
N ASP A 70 9.85 -0.55 6.78
CA ASP A 70 10.41 -1.19 7.96
C ASP A 70 9.34 -1.99 8.71
N LEU A 71 9.58 -3.29 8.83
CA LEU A 71 8.70 -4.22 9.51
C LEU A 71 8.52 -3.86 10.99
N GLN A 72 9.57 -3.36 11.67
CA GLN A 72 9.47 -3.02 13.09
C GLN A 72 8.55 -1.82 13.31
N CYS A 73 8.63 -0.83 12.43
CA CYS A 73 7.74 0.33 12.45
C CYS A 73 6.28 -0.05 12.21
N ILE A 74 6.04 -0.90 11.20
CA ILE A 74 4.71 -1.45 10.88
C ILE A 74 4.16 -2.25 12.07
N THR A 75 5.00 -3.09 12.67
CA THR A 75 4.63 -3.91 13.84
C THR A 75 4.25 -3.02 15.03
N ALA A 76 5.01 -1.95 15.31
CA ALA A 76 4.68 -1.03 16.39
C ALA A 76 3.32 -0.35 16.19
N ILE A 77 3.03 0.13 14.97
CA ILE A 77 1.73 0.73 14.64
C ILE A 77 0.61 -0.29 14.76
N PHE A 78 0.82 -1.50 14.24
CA PHE A 78 -0.15 -2.60 14.34
C PHE A 78 -0.44 -2.97 15.80
N GLN A 79 0.59 -3.10 16.64
CA GLN A 79 0.42 -3.41 18.06
C GLN A 79 -0.34 -2.31 18.83
N ALA A 80 -0.17 -1.04 18.44
CA ALA A 80 -0.91 0.06 19.02
C ALA A 80 -2.38 0.06 18.59
N TYR A 81 -2.69 -0.31 17.34
CA TYR A 81 -4.06 -0.41 16.83
C TYR A 81 -4.20 -1.47 15.72
N PRO A 82 -4.50 -2.74 16.08
CA PRO A 82 -4.55 -3.85 15.12
C PRO A 82 -5.63 -3.68 14.04
N GLN A 83 -6.74 -3.04 14.39
CA GLN A 83 -7.87 -2.81 13.49
C GLN A 83 -7.52 -1.89 12.30
N ALA A 84 -6.39 -1.17 12.35
CA ALA A 84 -5.88 -0.41 11.20
C ALA A 84 -5.69 -1.28 9.95
N ILE A 85 -5.42 -2.57 10.10
CA ILE A 85 -5.17 -3.47 8.97
C ILE A 85 -6.41 -3.71 8.12
N HIS A 86 -7.60 -3.57 8.70
CA HIS A 86 -8.90 -3.69 8.01
C HIS A 86 -9.51 -2.33 7.64
N THR A 87 -8.85 -1.24 8.03
CA THR A 87 -9.33 0.10 7.71
C THR A 87 -8.98 0.43 6.27
N THR A 88 -9.96 0.89 5.50
CA THR A 88 -9.74 1.34 4.13
C THR A 88 -9.62 2.87 4.04
N ASP A 89 -8.87 3.34 3.05
CA ASP A 89 -8.81 4.76 2.72
C ASP A 89 -10.06 5.24 1.94
N ALA A 90 -10.06 6.50 1.48
CA ALA A 90 -11.16 7.06 0.70
C ALA A 90 -11.49 6.32 -0.62
N LEU A 91 -10.55 5.53 -1.14
CA LEU A 91 -10.69 4.73 -2.35
C LEU A 91 -10.83 3.24 -2.01
N GLU A 92 -11.28 2.92 -0.80
CA GLU A 92 -11.49 1.54 -0.34
C GLU A 92 -10.20 0.70 -0.33
N ARG A 93 -9.03 1.34 -0.34
CA ARG A 93 -7.74 0.64 -0.33
C ARG A 93 -7.33 0.33 1.09
N LEU A 94 -7.07 -0.95 1.37
CA LEU A 94 -6.35 -1.41 2.55
C LEU A 94 -4.85 -1.03 2.53
N PRO A 95 -4.16 -1.04 3.69
CA PRO A 95 -2.72 -0.78 3.78
C PRO A 95 -1.87 -1.68 2.87
N ILE A 96 -2.30 -2.92 2.63
CA ILE A 96 -1.55 -3.85 1.78
C ILE A 96 -1.51 -3.42 0.31
N HIS A 97 -2.51 -2.68 -0.20
CA HIS A 97 -2.45 -2.11 -1.55
C HIS A 97 -1.32 -1.08 -1.67
N PHE A 98 -1.01 -0.39 -0.57
CA PHE A 98 0.07 0.60 -0.53
C PHE A 98 1.45 -0.06 -0.59
N LEU A 99 1.61 -1.22 0.05
CA LEU A 99 2.82 -2.04 -0.07
C LEU A 99 3.11 -2.40 -1.54
N PHE A 100 2.06 -2.67 -2.32
CA PHE A 100 2.19 -3.00 -3.74
C PHE A 100 2.20 -1.80 -4.68
N GLY A 101 2.22 -0.56 -4.16
CA GLY A 101 2.49 0.62 -4.97
C GLY A 101 1.26 1.36 -5.50
N CYS A 102 0.07 1.19 -4.92
CA CYS A 102 -1.12 1.93 -5.35
C CYS A 102 -0.95 3.47 -5.26
N HIS A 103 -0.05 3.92 -4.39
CA HIS A 103 0.26 5.33 -4.20
C HIS A 103 1.15 5.92 -5.32
N GLU A 104 1.83 5.06 -6.08
CA GLU A 104 2.69 5.43 -7.20
C GLU A 104 1.88 5.80 -8.45
N LEU A 105 0.67 5.24 -8.57
CA LEU A 105 -0.25 5.47 -9.69
C LEU A 105 -0.91 6.85 -9.66
N ARG A 106 -0.64 7.65 -8.62
CA ARG A 106 -1.25 8.96 -8.42
C ARG A 106 -0.54 10.02 -9.26
N HIS A 107 -1.33 10.93 -9.82
CA HIS A 107 -0.79 12.06 -10.57
C HIS A 107 0.15 12.91 -9.69
N GLY A 108 1.38 13.12 -10.15
CA GLY A 108 2.39 13.89 -9.41
C GLY A 108 3.12 13.12 -8.31
N TYR A 109 3.01 11.78 -8.28
CA TYR A 109 3.91 10.96 -7.46
C TYR A 109 5.37 11.24 -7.84
N LYS A 110 6.20 11.51 -6.84
CA LYS A 110 7.64 11.65 -6.98
C LYS A 110 8.28 10.62 -6.08
N SER A 111 9.06 9.71 -6.69
CA SER A 111 9.89 8.80 -5.90
C SER A 111 11.00 9.61 -5.24
N HIS A 112 11.14 9.46 -3.93
CA HIS A 112 12.21 10.06 -3.14
C HIS A 112 12.92 8.94 -2.35
N GLY A 113 14.25 8.92 -2.37
CA GLY A 113 15.04 7.91 -1.66
C GLY A 113 15.18 6.56 -2.37
N CYS A 114 15.74 5.60 -1.66
CA CYS A 114 15.95 4.23 -2.15
C CYS A 114 14.68 3.39 -2.00
N LEU A 115 14.28 2.70 -3.06
CA LEU A 115 13.16 1.78 -3.02
C LEU A 115 13.47 0.58 -2.10
N PRO A 116 12.46 0.01 -1.42
CA PRO A 116 12.66 -1.11 -0.51
C PRO A 116 13.11 -2.37 -1.26
N THR A 117 13.80 -3.26 -0.55
CA THR A 117 14.26 -4.52 -1.11
C THR A 117 13.14 -5.56 -1.15
N LYS A 118 13.25 -6.52 -2.07
CA LYS A 118 12.34 -7.68 -2.16
C LYS A 118 12.18 -8.42 -0.83
N SER A 119 13.26 -8.62 -0.07
CA SER A 119 13.21 -9.34 1.20
C SER A 119 12.37 -8.57 2.24
N THR A 120 12.59 -7.26 2.37
CA THR A 120 11.81 -6.42 3.27
C THR A 120 10.33 -6.39 2.88
N GLN A 121 10.01 -6.17 1.61
CA GLN A 121 8.63 -6.21 1.11
C GLN A 121 7.98 -7.58 1.37
N SER A 122 8.72 -8.66 1.14
CA SER A 122 8.27 -10.04 1.38
C SER A 122 7.94 -10.28 2.86
N SER A 123 8.81 -9.85 3.78
CA SER A 123 8.55 -9.99 5.22
C SER A 123 7.37 -9.16 5.71
N VAL A 124 7.20 -7.95 5.18
CA VAL A 124 6.03 -7.11 5.49
C VAL A 124 4.76 -7.72 4.89
N ALA A 125 4.80 -8.21 3.66
CA ALA A 125 3.68 -8.90 3.04
C ALA A 125 3.27 -10.13 3.87
N ASP A 126 4.22 -10.97 4.28
CA ASP A 126 3.96 -12.12 5.16
C ASP A 126 3.28 -11.70 6.46
N PHE A 127 3.79 -10.65 7.09
CA PHE A 127 3.22 -10.13 8.32
C PHE A 127 1.78 -9.69 8.11
N LEU A 128 1.52 -8.83 7.11
CA LEU A 128 0.17 -8.32 6.84
C LEU A 128 -0.80 -9.44 6.47
N ILE A 129 -0.40 -10.36 5.59
CA ILE A 129 -1.26 -11.46 5.11
C ILE A 129 -1.60 -12.42 6.24
N ARG A 130 -0.68 -12.73 7.15
CA ARG A 130 -0.96 -13.56 8.33
C ARG A 130 -2.01 -12.95 9.26
N GLN A 131 -2.10 -11.62 9.29
CA GLN A 131 -3.05 -10.91 10.15
C GLN A 131 -4.35 -10.56 9.43
N LEU A 132 -4.41 -10.70 8.10
CA LEU A 132 -5.61 -10.49 7.30
C LEU A 132 -6.42 -11.80 7.23
N PRO A 133 -7.72 -11.81 7.57
CA PRO A 133 -8.57 -13.00 7.47
C PRO A 133 -8.99 -13.31 6.01
N TYR A 134 -8.53 -12.54 5.02
CA TYR A 134 -8.96 -12.63 3.61
C TYR A 134 -7.79 -12.92 2.67
N SER A 135 -8.07 -13.65 1.59
CA SER A 135 -7.11 -13.91 0.50
C SER A 135 -6.83 -12.65 -0.30
N LEU A 136 -5.57 -12.45 -0.69
CA LEU A 136 -5.14 -11.35 -1.59
C LEU A 136 -5.90 -11.30 -2.92
N SER A 137 -6.51 -12.42 -3.34
CA SER A 137 -7.27 -12.54 -4.60
C SER A 137 -8.63 -11.85 -4.58
N GLU A 138 -9.21 -11.65 -3.38
CA GLU A 138 -10.58 -11.15 -3.21
C GLU A 138 -10.63 -9.66 -2.85
N VAL A 139 -9.48 -9.08 -2.49
CA VAL A 139 -9.44 -7.68 -2.05
C VAL A 139 -9.29 -6.78 -3.27
N GLU A 140 -10.32 -5.97 -3.48
CA GLU A 140 -10.39 -4.96 -4.53
C GLU A 140 -10.47 -3.55 -3.91
N ASP A 141 -9.96 -2.56 -4.62
CA ASP A 141 -10.19 -1.17 -4.30
C ASP A 141 -11.48 -0.63 -4.95
N ALA A 142 -11.75 0.66 -4.78
CA ALA A 142 -12.91 1.33 -5.38
C ALA A 142 -12.96 1.27 -6.92
N TYR A 143 -11.88 0.86 -7.58
CA TYR A 143 -11.77 0.70 -9.03
C TYR A 143 -11.93 -0.77 -9.48
N GLY A 144 -12.14 -1.70 -8.54
CA GLY A 144 -12.08 -3.13 -8.81
C GLY A 144 -10.65 -3.64 -9.01
N MET A 145 -9.62 -2.84 -8.68
CA MET A 145 -8.23 -3.25 -8.87
C MET A 145 -7.77 -4.12 -7.73
N LYS A 146 -7.41 -5.37 -8.06
CA LYS A 146 -6.75 -6.30 -7.15
C LYS A 146 -5.29 -5.91 -6.92
N CYS A 147 -4.69 -6.37 -5.82
CA CYS A 147 -3.27 -6.15 -5.48
C CYS A 147 -2.31 -6.53 -6.63
N LEU A 148 -2.61 -7.60 -7.38
CA LEU A 148 -1.80 -8.03 -8.52
C LEU A 148 -1.78 -6.99 -9.64
N SER A 149 -2.95 -6.43 -9.99
CA SER A 149 -3.06 -5.41 -11.04
C SER A 149 -2.28 -4.14 -10.68
N ILE A 150 -2.36 -3.72 -9.41
CA ILE A 150 -1.61 -2.59 -8.87
C ILE A 150 -0.10 -2.87 -8.95
N ALA A 151 0.33 -4.06 -8.53
CA ALA A 151 1.74 -4.45 -8.57
C ALA A 151 2.31 -4.38 -9.99
N CYS A 152 1.58 -4.86 -10.99
CA CYS A 152 1.99 -4.83 -12.40
C CYS A 152 2.23 -3.40 -12.93
N LEU A 153 1.47 -2.42 -12.44
CA LEU A 153 1.54 -1.03 -12.89
C LEU A 153 2.54 -0.17 -12.09
N SER A 154 3.12 -0.73 -11.03
CA SER A 154 4.00 -0.03 -10.09
C SER A 154 5.49 -0.30 -10.36
N THR A 155 6.36 0.49 -9.72
CA THR A 155 7.79 0.21 -9.69
C THR A 155 8.08 -1.14 -9.03
N GLN A 156 9.20 -1.77 -9.40
CA GLN A 156 9.57 -3.11 -8.93
C GLN A 156 8.50 -4.18 -9.20
N ALA A 157 7.69 -4.02 -10.25
CA ALA A 157 6.59 -4.92 -10.60
C ALA A 157 6.96 -6.40 -10.51
N LEU A 158 8.07 -6.83 -11.11
CA LEU A 158 8.51 -8.23 -11.07
C LEU A 158 8.72 -8.78 -9.65
N GLN A 159 9.24 -7.95 -8.73
CA GLN A 159 9.46 -8.36 -7.34
C GLN A 159 8.13 -8.47 -6.59
N LYS A 160 7.24 -7.49 -6.77
CA LYS A 160 5.91 -7.45 -6.14
C LYS A 160 5.02 -8.59 -6.65
N ILE A 161 5.04 -8.88 -7.95
CA ILE A 161 4.32 -10.01 -8.56
C ILE A 161 4.86 -11.32 -7.98
N ASP A 162 6.18 -11.55 -7.91
CA ASP A 162 6.74 -12.77 -7.30
C ASP A 162 6.32 -12.94 -5.83
N ILE A 163 6.27 -11.84 -5.07
CA ILE A 163 5.80 -11.85 -3.66
C ILE A 163 4.34 -12.29 -3.59
N ILE A 164 3.48 -11.77 -4.47
CA ILE A 164 2.06 -12.08 -4.52
C ILE A 164 1.83 -13.52 -4.99
N SER A 165 2.47 -13.95 -6.09
CA SER A 165 2.30 -15.29 -6.66
C SER A 165 2.76 -16.43 -5.74
N LYS A 166 3.68 -16.17 -4.81
CA LYS A 166 4.09 -17.14 -3.79
C LYS A 166 3.08 -17.33 -2.66
N ARG A 167 2.14 -16.41 -2.49
CA ARG A 167 1.27 -16.31 -1.30
C ARG A 167 -0.20 -16.49 -1.61
N ALA A 168 -0.61 -16.04 -2.78
CA ALA A 168 -1.88 -16.40 -3.35
C ALA A 168 -1.63 -17.56 -4.30
N THR A 169 -2.34 -18.67 -4.13
CA THR A 169 -2.52 -19.69 -5.16
C THR A 169 -3.25 -19.04 -6.33
N ILE A 170 -2.57 -18.21 -7.12
CA ILE A 170 -3.21 -17.43 -8.19
C ILE A 170 -3.31 -18.32 -9.41
N ASN A 171 -4.55 -18.52 -9.84
CA ASN A 171 -4.85 -19.02 -11.17
C ASN A 171 -4.82 -17.81 -12.12
N TYR A 172 -3.88 -17.81 -13.08
CA TYR A 172 -3.65 -16.70 -14.01
C TYR A 172 -4.84 -16.40 -14.95
N SER A 173 -5.90 -17.21 -14.89
CA SER A 173 -7.11 -17.09 -15.72
C SER A 173 -8.05 -15.95 -15.33
N ASP A 174 -7.92 -15.39 -14.11
CA ASP A 174 -8.88 -14.43 -13.55
C ASP A 174 -8.47 -12.96 -13.77
N ALA A 175 -7.41 -12.73 -14.55
CA ALA A 175 -6.98 -11.41 -14.99
C ALA A 175 -7.91 -10.89 -16.10
N THR A 176 -9.15 -10.53 -15.75
CA THR A 176 -10.00 -9.69 -16.59
C THR A 176 -9.45 -8.26 -16.60
N MET A 177 -8.34 -8.08 -17.30
CA MET A 177 -7.76 -6.76 -17.58
C MET A 177 -8.56 -6.03 -18.67
N PRO A 178 -8.86 -4.74 -18.52
CA PRO A 178 -8.99 -3.86 -19.67
C PRO A 178 -7.58 -3.62 -20.23
N LEU A 179 -7.20 -4.43 -21.22
CA LEU A 179 -6.23 -4.17 -22.29
C LEU A 179 -4.86 -3.59 -21.91
N ALA A 180 -3.99 -4.43 -21.33
CA ALA A 180 -2.56 -4.41 -21.66
C ALA A 180 -2.03 -5.84 -21.52
N HIS A 181 -1.81 -6.47 -22.67
CA HIS A 181 -1.36 -7.85 -22.82
C HIS A 181 -0.03 -8.08 -22.07
N ILE A 182 -0.07 -8.63 -20.85
CA ILE A 182 1.10 -9.24 -20.22
C ILE A 182 1.02 -10.73 -20.50
N CYS A 183 1.53 -11.15 -21.67
CA CYS A 183 1.76 -12.57 -21.93
C CYS A 183 3.11 -12.97 -21.32
N VAL A 184 3.07 -13.67 -20.19
CA VAL A 184 4.26 -14.31 -19.63
C VAL A 184 4.38 -15.71 -20.23
N HIS A 185 5.25 -15.88 -21.23
CA HIS A 185 5.73 -17.21 -21.60
C HIS A 185 7.16 -17.39 -21.06
N GLY A 186 7.33 -18.39 -20.18
CA GLY A 186 8.65 -18.95 -19.90
C GLY A 186 9.71 -17.99 -19.33
N GLY A 187 9.33 -17.04 -18.48
CA GLY A 187 10.29 -16.27 -17.68
C GLY A 187 10.83 -14.98 -18.32
N ASN A 188 10.26 -14.50 -19.43
CA ASN A 188 10.45 -13.13 -19.91
C ASN A 188 9.13 -12.36 -19.90
N VAL A 189 9.17 -11.11 -19.44
CA VAL A 189 8.02 -10.20 -19.42
C VAL A 189 8.29 -9.05 -20.39
N ASP A 190 7.73 -9.15 -21.60
CA ASP A 190 7.76 -8.06 -22.56
C ASP A 190 6.61 -7.10 -22.28
N VAL A 191 6.95 -5.88 -21.84
CA VAL A 191 5.99 -4.79 -21.64
C VAL A 191 5.88 -4.00 -22.93
N PHE A 192 4.87 -4.28 -23.76
CA PHE A 192 4.56 -3.42 -24.90
C PHE A 192 3.87 -2.15 -24.40
N LYS A 193 4.60 -1.03 -24.44
CA LYS A 193 4.00 0.31 -24.44
C LYS A 193 3.18 0.46 -25.73
N TYR A 194 1.91 0.85 -25.62
CA TYR A 194 1.25 1.54 -26.72
C TYR A 194 0.97 2.98 -26.34
N ILE A 195 1.56 3.84 -27.18
CA ILE A 195 1.24 5.23 -27.55
C ILE A 195 -0.24 5.58 -27.47
#